data_AF-A0A7D9K8K5-F1
#
_entry.id   AF-A0A7D9K8K5-F1
#
_cell.length_a   1.000
_cell.length_b   1.000
_cell.length_c   1.000
_cell.angle_alpha   90.00
_cell.angle_beta   90.00
_cell.angle_gamma   90.00
#
_symmetry.space_group_name_H-M   'P 1'
#
loop_
_entity.id
_entity.type
_entity.pdbx_description
1 polymer ?
#
loop_
_entity_poly.entity_id
_entity_poly.type
_entity_poly.pdbx_seq_one_letter_code
_entity_poly.pdbx_strand_id
1 'polypeptide(L)'
;MTPLDTTGFLRTPTARHFPTLRKSFHLDVHDVQEQNPRDISYTYSGYAPLSVRLAQHAARPSGWRGVEEVLKLLPGPTIDEIQHLPQGLHKRTLSLSGSMESGDGPQKVTLVYFLGGCTYAEVAALRFLSQQDNAPTDYIIATTKMINGNSWLESIMESKPEENSNPFL
;
A
#
# COMPACT_ATOMS: atom_id res chain seq x y z
N MET A 1 -14.04 15.00 -22.41
CA MET A 1 -13.32 14.73 -21.15
C MET A 1 -12.14 13.85 -21.52
N THR A 2 -10.92 14.19 -21.15
CA THR A 2 -9.74 13.37 -21.50
C THR A 2 -9.65 12.17 -20.55
N PRO A 3 -9.03 11.04 -20.95
CA PRO A 3 -8.84 9.90 -20.05
C PRO A 3 -8.20 10.25 -18.70
N LEU A 4 -7.25 11.20 -18.70
CA LEU A 4 -6.59 11.69 -17.48
C LEU A 4 -7.51 12.49 -16.55
N ASP A 5 -8.49 13.21 -17.11
CA ASP A 5 -9.48 13.96 -16.33
C ASP A 5 -10.53 12.99 -15.73
N THR A 6 -11.00 12.03 -16.53
CA THR A 6 -11.95 11.00 -16.08
C THR A 6 -11.37 10.11 -14.97
N THR A 7 -10.08 9.79 -15.04
CA THR A 7 -9.38 9.01 -14.00
C THR A 7 -8.98 9.86 -12.79
N GLY A 8 -9.15 11.19 -12.85
CA GLY A 8 -8.88 12.11 -11.74
C GLY A 8 -7.41 12.46 -11.52
N PHE A 9 -6.51 12.05 -12.44
CA PHE A 9 -5.07 12.31 -12.35
C PHE A 9 -4.67 13.70 -12.86
N LEU A 10 -5.44 14.29 -13.77
CA LEU A 10 -5.24 15.66 -14.23
C LEU A 10 -6.58 16.41 -14.23
N ARG A 11 -6.87 17.10 -13.14
CA ARG A 11 -8.12 17.87 -12.95
C ARG A 11 -7.87 19.17 -12.21
N THR A 12 -8.79 20.13 -12.37
CA THR A 12 -8.79 21.36 -11.56
C THR A 12 -9.02 21.03 -10.08
N PRO A 13 -8.13 21.45 -9.15
CA PRO A 13 -8.25 21.09 -7.74
C PRO A 13 -9.50 21.69 -7.10
N THR A 14 -10.38 20.85 -6.55
CA THR A 14 -11.54 21.30 -5.75
C THR A 14 -11.23 21.35 -4.25
N ALA A 15 -10.33 20.48 -3.77
CA ALA A 15 -9.85 20.45 -2.40
C ALA A 15 -8.39 19.94 -2.35
N ARG A 16 -7.62 20.38 -1.34
CA ARG A 16 -6.20 20.02 -1.16
C ARG A 16 -5.99 19.19 0.11
N HIS A 17 -6.24 17.88 0.03
CA HIS A 17 -6.08 16.97 1.18
C HIS A 17 -4.64 16.47 1.38
N PHE A 18 -3.84 16.46 0.30
CA PHE A 18 -2.49 15.89 0.33
C PHE A 18 -1.56 16.50 1.38
N PRO A 19 -1.54 17.82 1.66
CA PRO A 19 -0.71 18.36 2.73
C PRO A 19 -1.02 17.80 4.13
N THR A 20 -2.30 17.55 4.43
CA THR A 20 -2.73 16.93 5.68
C THR A 20 -2.29 15.48 5.73
N LEU A 21 -2.57 14.71 4.66
CA LEU A 21 -2.14 13.31 4.54
C LEU A 21 -0.63 13.16 4.68
N ARG A 22 0.13 14.01 3.99
CA ARG A 22 1.60 14.05 4.02
C ARG A 22 2.13 14.19 5.45
N LYS A 23 1.59 15.15 6.20
CA LYS A 23 1.99 15.37 7.60
C LYS A 23 1.55 14.23 8.51
N SER A 24 0.29 13.84 8.45
CA SER A 24 -0.27 12.80 9.34
C SER A 24 0.40 11.45 9.16
N PHE A 25 0.74 11.07 7.93
CA PHE A 25 1.37 9.79 7.61
C PHE A 25 2.89 9.87 7.44
N HIS A 26 3.51 11.02 7.72
CA HIS A 26 4.96 11.22 7.60
C HIS A 26 5.49 10.72 6.24
N LEU A 27 4.87 11.24 5.17
CA LEU A 27 5.16 10.79 3.81
C LEU A 27 6.44 11.40 3.24
N ASP A 28 6.87 12.54 3.76
CA ASP A 28 8.16 13.14 3.47
C ASP A 28 9.10 12.97 4.65
N VAL A 29 10.27 12.40 4.37
CA VAL A 29 11.35 12.19 5.33
C VAL A 29 12.58 12.88 4.76
N HIS A 30 13.15 13.78 5.54
CA HIS A 30 14.42 14.42 5.20
C HIS A 30 15.58 13.56 5.71
N ASP A 31 16.75 13.69 5.08
CA ASP A 31 17.99 13.01 5.49
C ASP A 31 17.90 11.47 5.55
N VAL A 32 17.28 10.86 4.53
CA VAL A 32 17.12 9.42 4.44
C VAL A 32 18.47 8.71 4.29
N GLN A 33 18.70 7.69 5.11
CA GLN A 33 19.86 6.80 4.99
C GLN A 33 19.55 5.69 3.98
N GLU A 34 20.16 5.72 2.80
CA GLU A 34 19.89 4.74 1.74
C GLU A 34 20.61 3.40 1.94
N GLN A 35 21.81 3.42 2.55
CA GLN A 35 22.60 2.20 2.75
C GLN A 35 22.14 1.37 3.95
N ASN A 36 21.66 2.04 5.00
CA ASN A 36 21.12 1.40 6.19
C ASN A 36 19.75 2.00 6.53
N PRO A 37 18.73 1.68 5.73
CA PRO A 37 17.43 2.33 5.81
C PRO A 37 16.73 2.02 7.14
N ARG A 38 16.12 3.06 7.72
CA ARG A 38 15.31 2.97 8.95
C ARG A 38 13.82 3.15 8.70
N ASP A 39 13.46 3.51 7.48
CA ASP A 39 12.09 3.80 7.08
C ASP A 39 11.87 3.45 5.61
N ILE A 40 10.64 3.12 5.23
CA ILE A 40 10.22 2.78 3.87
C ILE A 40 10.44 3.91 2.84
N SER A 41 10.63 5.15 3.30
CA SER A 41 10.98 6.30 2.46
C SER A 41 12.28 6.14 1.65
N TYR A 42 13.14 5.18 1.99
CA TYR A 42 14.34 4.84 1.22
C TYR A 42 14.03 4.44 -0.22
N THR A 43 12.84 3.89 -0.47
CA THR A 43 12.43 3.42 -1.82
C THR A 43 12.28 4.55 -2.83
N TYR A 44 12.10 5.79 -2.37
CA TYR A 44 12.04 7.00 -3.18
C TYR A 44 12.90 8.13 -2.58
N SER A 45 13.99 7.79 -1.88
CA SER A 45 14.97 8.74 -1.33
C SER A 45 14.35 9.93 -0.56
N GLY A 46 13.29 9.68 0.21
CA GLY A 46 12.60 10.72 0.98
C GLY A 46 11.09 10.61 0.98
N TYR A 47 10.49 10.00 -0.05
CA TYR A 47 9.05 9.77 -0.08
C TYR A 47 8.70 8.36 0.38
N ALA A 48 7.86 8.25 1.41
CA ALA A 48 7.27 6.98 1.80
C ALA A 48 5.96 6.74 1.03
N PRO A 49 5.83 5.62 0.30
CA PRO A 49 4.59 5.30 -0.40
C PRO A 49 3.41 5.25 0.55
N LEU A 50 2.40 6.11 0.30
CA LEU A 50 1.21 6.18 1.15
C LEU A 50 0.52 4.81 1.30
N SER A 51 0.43 4.04 0.22
CA SER A 51 -0.12 2.68 0.21
C SER A 51 0.57 1.76 1.23
N VAL A 52 1.90 1.77 1.25
CA VAL A 52 2.69 0.96 2.19
C VAL A 52 2.62 1.51 3.61
N ARG A 53 2.56 2.83 3.76
CA ARG A 53 2.36 3.47 5.07
C ARG A 53 1.01 3.08 5.69
N LEU A 54 -0.05 3.00 4.88
CA LEU A 54 -1.36 2.52 5.33
C LEU A 54 -1.31 1.05 5.77
N ALA A 55 -0.61 0.18 5.04
CA ALA A 55 -0.39 -1.21 5.43
C ALA A 55 0.43 -1.33 6.73
N GLN A 56 1.44 -0.46 6.91
CA GLN A 56 2.23 -0.38 8.14
C GLN A 56 1.37 0.02 9.33
N HIS A 57 0.45 0.98 9.17
CA HIS A 57 -0.51 1.36 10.22
C HIS A 57 -1.50 0.23 10.51
N ALA A 58 -2.06 -0.42 9.47
CA ALA A 58 -3.00 -1.52 9.62
C ALA A 58 -2.41 -2.70 10.41
N ALA A 59 -1.13 -2.98 10.22
CA ALA A 59 -0.45 -4.10 10.88
C ALA A 59 -0.14 -3.85 12.37
N ARG A 60 -0.30 -2.61 12.87
CA ARG A 60 -0.09 -2.31 14.30
C ARG A 60 -1.15 -3.03 15.14
N PRO A 61 -0.88 -3.35 16.41
CA PRO A 61 -1.88 -3.93 17.32
C PRO A 61 -3.15 -3.07 17.46
N SER A 62 -3.04 -1.76 17.29
CA SER A 62 -4.15 -0.81 17.31
C SER A 62 -4.86 -0.65 15.95
N GLY A 63 -4.36 -1.29 14.88
CA GLY A 63 -4.82 -1.08 13.51
C GLY A 63 -4.80 0.40 13.12
N TRP A 64 -5.88 0.85 12.48
CA TRP A 64 -6.06 2.24 12.07
C TRP A 64 -6.53 3.20 13.17
N ARG A 65 -6.57 2.75 14.43
CA ARG A 65 -6.93 3.63 15.54
C ARG A 65 -5.96 4.80 15.66
N GLY A 66 -6.49 6.02 15.72
CA GLY A 66 -5.75 7.28 15.80
C GLY A 66 -5.53 7.97 14.44
N VAL A 67 -5.87 7.35 13.32
CA VAL A 67 -5.77 7.95 11.97
C VAL A 67 -7.10 7.97 11.21
N GLU A 68 -8.22 7.63 11.86
CA GLU A 68 -9.53 7.48 11.23
C GLU A 68 -10.02 8.76 10.56
N GLU A 69 -9.85 9.92 11.21
CA GLU A 69 -10.24 11.22 10.64
C GLU A 69 -9.45 11.56 9.38
N VAL A 70 -8.19 11.14 9.33
CA VAL A 70 -7.31 11.37 8.19
C VAL A 70 -7.67 10.42 7.03
N LEU A 71 -8.08 9.18 7.35
CA LEU A 71 -8.56 8.22 6.35
C LEU A 71 -9.81 8.69 5.61
N LYS A 72 -10.69 9.46 6.25
CA LYS A 72 -11.87 10.09 5.60
C LYS A 72 -11.50 11.07 4.48
N LEU A 73 -10.25 11.53 4.42
CA LEU A 73 -9.77 12.41 3.35
C LEU A 73 -9.39 11.64 2.07
N LEU A 74 -9.22 10.31 2.16
CA LEU A 74 -8.91 9.45 1.04
C LEU A 74 -10.18 9.09 0.24
N PRO A 75 -10.05 8.79 -1.07
CA PRO A 75 -11.17 8.33 -1.87
C PRO A 75 -11.69 6.97 -1.37
N GLY A 76 -13.01 6.85 -1.27
CA GLY A 76 -13.68 5.59 -0.94
C GLY A 76 -13.87 5.36 0.57
N PRO A 77 -14.70 4.39 0.95
CA PRO A 77 -14.94 4.04 2.34
C PRO A 77 -13.74 3.31 2.95
N THR A 78 -13.52 3.53 4.24
CA THR A 78 -12.62 2.69 5.05
C THR A 78 -13.45 1.57 5.68
N ILE A 79 -13.07 0.32 5.42
CA ILE A 79 -13.81 -0.88 5.85
C ILE A 79 -12.88 -1.75 6.70
N ASP A 80 -13.34 -2.14 7.89
CA ASP A 80 -12.65 -3.04 8.81
C ASP A 80 -13.67 -4.05 9.34
N GLU A 81 -13.58 -5.30 8.85
CA GLU A 81 -14.58 -6.35 9.09
C GLU A 81 -13.90 -7.59 9.65
N ILE A 82 -14.47 -8.13 10.73
CA ILE A 82 -13.94 -9.34 11.37
C ILE A 82 -14.73 -10.53 10.87
N GLN A 83 -14.08 -11.42 10.13
CA GLN A 83 -14.68 -12.69 9.72
C GLN A 83 -14.55 -13.72 10.84
N HIS A 84 -15.69 -14.18 11.38
CA HIS A 84 -15.72 -15.20 12.40
C HIS A 84 -15.50 -16.59 11.78
N LEU A 85 -14.58 -17.36 12.35
CA LEU A 85 -14.34 -18.74 11.91
C LEU A 85 -15.52 -19.64 12.33
N PRO A 86 -15.95 -20.59 11.48
CA PRO A 86 -16.94 -21.59 11.86
C PRO A 86 -16.48 -22.39 13.08
N GLN A 87 -17.41 -22.79 13.96
CA GLN A 87 -17.10 -23.46 15.23
C GLN A 87 -16.22 -24.71 15.06
N GLY A 88 -16.34 -25.46 13.95
CA GLY A 88 -15.51 -26.64 13.64
C GLY A 88 -14.12 -26.37 13.04
N LEU A 89 -13.78 -25.11 12.72
CA LEU A 89 -12.51 -24.70 12.09
C LEU A 89 -11.59 -23.92 13.05
N HIS A 90 -11.96 -23.83 14.33
CA HIS A 90 -11.05 -23.31 15.35
C HIS A 90 -9.88 -24.29 15.45
N LYS A 91 -8.71 -23.85 14.99
CA LYS A 91 -7.47 -24.64 15.06
C LYS A 91 -7.34 -25.18 16.49
N ARG A 92 -7.28 -26.51 16.65
CA ARG A 92 -6.55 -27.13 17.76
C ARG A 92 -5.14 -26.58 17.66
N THR A 93 -4.88 -25.48 18.35
CA THR A 93 -3.51 -25.08 18.64
C THR A 93 -2.92 -26.26 19.38
N LEU A 94 -1.97 -26.93 18.73
CA LEU A 94 -1.16 -27.96 19.34
C LEU A 94 -0.47 -27.30 20.52
N SER A 95 -1.03 -27.50 21.71
CA SER A 95 -0.51 -27.05 22.98
C SER A 95 0.79 -27.82 23.25
N LEU A 96 1.89 -27.23 22.83
CA LEU A 96 3.26 -27.59 23.22
C LEU A 96 3.95 -26.34 23.80
N SER A 97 3.31 -25.71 24.79
CA SER A 97 4.01 -25.01 25.88
C SER A 97 2.98 -24.25 26.71
N GLY A 98 2.67 -24.77 27.90
CA GLY A 98 2.16 -23.92 28.95
C GLY A 98 3.29 -23.04 29.47
N SER A 99 3.16 -21.73 29.38
CA SER A 99 3.71 -20.74 30.32
C SER A 99 3.35 -19.32 29.86
N MET A 100 2.83 -18.56 30.81
CA MET A 100 2.95 -17.12 31.04
C MET A 100 3.37 -16.21 29.86
N GLU A 101 2.57 -15.15 29.67
CA GLU A 101 3.04 -13.77 29.48
C GLU A 101 4.46 -13.63 28.90
N SER A 102 4.59 -13.89 27.61
CA SER A 102 5.73 -13.53 26.77
C SER A 102 5.19 -13.35 25.37
N GLY A 103 5.47 -12.21 24.75
CA GLY A 103 4.84 -11.73 23.52
C GLY A 103 5.20 -12.47 22.24
N ASP A 104 5.18 -13.81 22.24
CA ASP A 104 5.54 -14.66 21.10
C ASP A 104 4.38 -15.62 20.77
N GLY A 105 3.27 -15.04 20.32
CA GLY A 105 2.30 -15.79 19.52
C GLY A 105 2.88 -16.05 18.12
N PRO A 106 2.39 -17.05 17.37
CA PRO A 106 2.87 -17.31 16.02
C PRO A 106 2.83 -16.02 15.18
N GLN A 107 3.93 -15.75 14.47
CA GLN A 107 4.07 -14.59 13.58
C GLN A 107 2.83 -14.44 12.71
N LYS A 108 2.19 -13.27 12.77
CA LYS A 108 1.01 -12.98 11.96
C LYS A 108 1.44 -12.89 10.50
N VAL A 109 0.53 -13.23 9.60
CA VAL A 109 0.73 -13.07 8.16
C VAL A 109 -0.39 -12.21 7.61
N THR A 110 -0.02 -11.12 6.94
CA THR A 110 -0.93 -10.15 6.35
C THR A 110 -0.85 -10.22 4.82
N LEU A 111 -1.98 -10.50 4.18
CA LEU A 111 -2.12 -10.36 2.73
C LEU A 111 -2.44 -8.89 2.39
N VAL A 112 -1.57 -8.23 1.64
CA VAL A 112 -1.81 -6.90 1.06
C VAL A 112 -2.16 -7.07 -0.41
N TYR A 113 -3.40 -6.75 -0.78
CA TYR A 113 -3.86 -6.85 -2.17
C TYR A 113 -4.01 -5.46 -2.79
N PHE A 114 -3.13 -5.13 -3.73
CA PHE A 114 -3.21 -3.91 -4.55
C PHE A 114 -4.16 -4.10 -5.74
N LEU A 115 -5.32 -3.42 -5.70
CA LEU A 115 -6.27 -3.37 -6.79
C LEU A 115 -5.96 -2.17 -7.71
N GLY A 116 -5.66 -2.42 -8.98
CA GLY A 116 -5.28 -1.40 -9.96
C GLY A 116 -3.78 -1.37 -10.29
N GLY A 117 -2.97 -2.05 -9.48
CA GLY A 117 -1.57 -2.33 -9.75
C GLY A 117 -0.64 -2.01 -8.58
N CYS A 118 0.56 -2.58 -8.61
CA CYS A 118 1.59 -2.38 -7.60
C CYS A 118 2.96 -2.16 -8.27
N THR A 119 3.76 -1.27 -7.68
CA THR A 119 5.11 -0.96 -8.16
C THR A 119 6.16 -1.82 -7.45
N TYR A 120 7.34 -1.97 -8.07
CA TYR A 120 8.46 -2.65 -7.42
C TYR A 120 8.96 -1.92 -6.17
N ALA A 121 8.84 -0.60 -6.11
CA ALA A 121 9.20 0.19 -4.93
C ALA A 121 8.28 -0.12 -3.74
N GLU A 122 6.97 -0.23 -3.97
CA GLU A 122 6.02 -0.66 -2.93
C GLU A 122 6.29 -2.08 -2.45
N VAL A 123 6.61 -3.00 -3.38
CA VAL A 123 7.02 -4.37 -3.04
C VAL A 123 8.28 -4.37 -2.18
N ALA A 124 9.29 -3.57 -2.53
CA ALA A 124 10.53 -3.46 -1.76
C ALA A 124 10.27 -2.89 -0.36
N ALA A 125 9.43 -1.87 -0.25
CA ALA A 125 9.06 -1.26 1.02
C ALA A 125 8.32 -2.25 1.94
N LEU A 126 7.38 -3.06 1.43
CA LEU A 126 6.71 -4.09 2.23
C LEU A 126 7.68 -5.19 2.68
N ARG A 127 8.59 -5.64 1.80
CA ARG A 127 9.65 -6.59 2.18
C ARG A 127 10.55 -6.03 3.28
N PHE A 128 10.92 -4.76 3.17
CA PHE A 128 11.70 -4.06 4.19
C PHE A 128 10.98 -4.02 5.55
N LEU A 129 9.66 -3.85 5.57
CA LEU A 129 8.89 -3.88 6.82
C LEU A 129 8.85 -5.28 7.46
N SER A 130 8.73 -6.35 6.67
CA SER A 130 8.77 -7.72 7.20
C SER A 130 10.13 -8.13 7.76
N GLN A 131 11.21 -7.47 7.34
CA GLN A 131 12.57 -7.78 7.80
C GLN A 131 12.99 -7.04 9.07
N GLN A 132 12.15 -6.17 9.62
CA GLN A 132 12.48 -5.43 10.84
C GLN A 132 12.45 -6.36 12.07
N ASP A 133 13.36 -6.15 13.02
CA ASP A 133 13.48 -6.97 14.24
C ASP A 133 12.18 -7.05 15.06
N ASN A 134 11.33 -6.01 14.97
CA ASN A 134 10.03 -5.92 15.62
C ASN A 134 8.87 -5.85 14.61
N ALA A 135 9.00 -6.55 13.46
CA ALA A 135 7.93 -6.62 12.48
C ALA A 135 6.68 -7.25 13.12
N PRO A 136 5.51 -6.59 13.07
CA PRO A 136 4.29 -7.12 13.68
C PRO A 136 3.67 -8.26 12.86
N THR A 137 4.09 -8.42 11.60
CA THR A 137 3.52 -9.36 10.63
C THR A 137 4.44 -9.54 9.43
N ASP A 138 4.37 -10.71 8.80
CA ASP A 138 4.91 -10.96 7.47
C ASP A 138 3.92 -10.56 6.38
N TYR A 139 4.41 -10.01 5.26
CA TYR A 139 3.56 -9.56 4.16
C TYR A 139 3.56 -10.55 3.00
N ILE A 140 2.37 -11.02 2.61
CA ILE A 140 2.11 -11.61 1.30
C ILE A 140 1.55 -10.51 0.41
N ILE A 141 2.13 -10.34 -0.78
CA ILE A 141 1.75 -9.26 -1.69
C ILE A 141 1.00 -9.86 -2.88
N ALA A 142 -0.24 -9.39 -3.10
CA ALA A 142 -1.02 -9.68 -4.28
C ALA A 142 -1.30 -8.38 -5.03
N THR A 143 -1.35 -8.44 -6.36
CA THR A 143 -1.72 -7.29 -7.19
C THR A 143 -2.41 -7.73 -8.46
N THR A 144 -3.28 -6.89 -9.00
CA THR A 144 -3.88 -7.10 -10.33
C THR A 144 -2.85 -7.03 -11.45
N LYS A 145 -1.81 -6.19 -11.30
CA LYS A 145 -0.74 -6.03 -12.29
C LYS A 145 0.49 -5.34 -11.70
N MET A 146 1.68 -5.79 -12.06
CA MET A 146 2.89 -5.00 -11.80
C MET A 146 2.95 -3.81 -12.76
N ILE A 147 3.06 -2.60 -12.22
CA ILE A 147 3.03 -1.35 -13.00
C ILE A 147 4.17 -0.40 -12.63
N ASN A 148 4.44 0.53 -13.53
CA ASN A 148 5.21 1.75 -13.31
C ASN A 148 4.48 2.94 -13.96
N GLY A 149 5.02 4.16 -13.81
CA GLY A 149 4.41 5.37 -14.35
C GLY A 149 4.15 5.32 -15.85
N ASN A 150 5.08 4.77 -16.64
CA ASN A 150 4.95 4.68 -18.09
C ASN A 150 3.91 3.65 -18.50
N SER A 151 4.01 2.41 -17.99
CA SER A 151 3.06 1.34 -18.34
C SER A 151 1.62 1.68 -17.92
N TRP A 152 1.48 2.47 -16.86
CA TRP A 152 0.19 2.94 -16.39
C TRP A 152 -0.36 4.05 -17.30
N LEU A 153 0.45 5.06 -17.65
CA LEU A 153 0.06 6.10 -18.61
C LEU A 153 -0.30 5.51 -19.98
N GLU A 154 0.51 4.59 -20.50
CA GLU A 154 0.25 3.89 -21.76
C GLU A 154 -1.09 3.15 -21.73
N SER A 155 -1.51 2.61 -20.57
CA SER A 155 -2.78 1.89 -20.43
C SER A 155 -4.02 2.78 -20.53
N ILE A 156 -3.87 4.09 -20.34
CA ILE A 156 -4.97 5.06 -20.39
C ILE A 156 -4.87 6.01 -21.60
N MET A 157 -3.76 5.97 -22.34
CA MET A 157 -3.59 6.73 -23.57
C MET A 157 -4.38 6.10 -24.70
N GLU A 158 -5.07 6.94 -25.48
CA GLU A 158 -5.73 6.48 -26.70
C GLU A 158 -4.67 6.09 -27.74
N SER A 159 -4.90 4.96 -28.41
CA SER A 159 -4.07 4.55 -29.54
C SER A 159 -4.20 5.59 -30.65
N LYS A 160 -3.07 6.02 -31.22
CA LYS A 160 -3.11 6.85 -32.43
C LYS A 160 -3.92 6.13 -33.51
N PRO A 161 -4.84 6.81 -34.21
CA PRO A 161 -5.46 6.22 -35.39
C PRO A 161 -4.36 5.85 -36.38
N GLU A 162 -4.44 4.67 -36.97
CA GLU A 162 -3.52 4.26 -38.03
C GLU A 162 -3.62 5.31 -39.14
N GLU A 163 -2.52 6.05 -39.37
CA GLU A 163 -2.36 6.75 -40.62
C GLU A 163 -2.38 5.66 -41.68
N ASN A 164 -3.48 5.56 -42.44
CA ASN A 164 -3.50 4.88 -43.72
C ASN A 164 -2.38 5.51 -44.55
N SER A 165 -1.18 4.94 -44.46
CA SER A 165 -0.09 5.17 -45.39
C SER A 165 -0.69 4.96 -46.76
N ASN A 166 -0.85 6.05 -47.50
CA ASN A 166 -1.42 6.00 -48.84
C ASN A 166 -0.68 4.90 -49.61
N PRO A 167 -1.35 3.82 -50.04
CA PRO A 167 -0.69 2.75 -50.80
C PRO A 167 -0.29 3.19 -52.22
N PHE A 168 -0.44 4.48 -52.52
CA PHE A 168 -0.17 5.13 -53.81
C PHE A 168 0.69 6.39 -53.69
N LEU A 169 1.38 6.59 -52.56
CA LEU A 169 2.47 7.57 -52.42
C LEU A 169 3.80 6.84 -52.20
#